data_AF-A0A7K1ECK9-F1
#
_entry.id   AF-A0A7K1ECK9-F1
#
_cell.length_a   1.000
_cell.length_b   1.000
_cell.length_c   1.000
_cell.angle_alpha   90.00
_cell.angle_beta   90.00
_cell.angle_gamma   90.00
#
_symmetry.space_group_name_H-M   'P 1'
#
loop_
_entity.id
_entity.type
_entity.pdbx_description
1 polymer ?
#
loop_
_entity_poly.entity_id
_entity_poly.type
_entity_poly.pdbx_seq_one_letter_code
_entity_poly.pdbx_strand_id
1 'polypeptide(L)'
;MATEPVADGSVVVSTIDGIAAVTLSAGQTVFSVLPEAGLVGASLTHKGREYLNFHGGAASAREGHTTGVPLLAPWANRLAESSYRVGSKSVDLENLSLHRDANGLPIHGLFVGR
;
A
#
# COMPACT_ATOMS: atom_id res chain seq x y z
N MET A 1 35.12 1.50 -17.95
CA MET A 1 33.77 1.73 -17.38
C MET A 1 33.43 0.52 -16.56
N ALA A 2 33.45 0.62 -15.22
CA ALA A 2 33.02 -0.47 -14.37
C ALA A 2 31.50 -0.56 -14.49
N THR A 3 31.01 -1.67 -15.03
CA THR A 3 29.62 -2.09 -14.85
C THR A 3 29.41 -2.27 -13.35
N GLU A 4 28.58 -1.43 -12.73
CA GLU A 4 28.17 -1.66 -11.34
C GLU A 4 27.58 -3.07 -11.22
N PRO A 5 27.81 -3.77 -10.10
CA PRO A 5 27.24 -5.09 -9.91
C PRO A 5 25.72 -4.95 -9.95
N VAL A 6 25.09 -5.53 -10.96
CA VAL A 6 23.65 -5.80 -10.94
C VAL A 6 23.46 -6.68 -9.71
N ALA A 7 22.86 -6.14 -8.66
CA ALA A 7 22.56 -6.94 -7.47
C ALA A 7 21.69 -8.13 -7.92
N ASP A 8 22.14 -9.36 -7.65
CA ASP A 8 21.38 -10.57 -7.94
C ASP A 8 19.98 -10.46 -7.32
N GLY A 9 18.99 -10.29 -8.19
CA GLY A 9 17.61 -10.12 -7.80
C GLY A 9 16.67 -10.63 -8.89
N SER A 10 15.44 -10.96 -8.49
CA SER A 10 14.43 -11.49 -9.40
C SER A 10 13.08 -10.83 -9.14
N VAL A 11 12.25 -10.85 -10.18
CA VAL A 11 10.86 -10.43 -10.12
C VAL A 11 10.01 -11.57 -10.65
N VAL A 12 9.03 -12.00 -9.86
CA VAL A 12 8.07 -13.04 -10.23
C VAL A 12 6.67 -12.49 -10.15
N VAL A 13 5.89 -12.69 -11.21
CA VAL A 13 4.46 -12.43 -11.21
C VAL A 13 3.73 -13.73 -10.88
N SER A 14 2.89 -13.69 -9.86
CA SER A 14 2.11 -14.83 -9.37
C SER A 14 0.74 -14.36 -8.90
N THR A 15 0.03 -15.17 -8.13
CA THR A 15 -1.19 -14.76 -7.44
C THR A 15 -1.08 -14.97 -5.93
N ILE A 16 -1.72 -14.08 -5.17
CA ILE A 16 -1.98 -14.21 -3.72
C ILE A 16 -3.46 -13.85 -3.53
N ASP A 17 -4.21 -14.69 -2.82
CA ASP A 17 -5.67 -14.54 -2.65
C ASP A 17 -6.43 -14.36 -3.97
N GLY A 18 -5.96 -14.98 -5.05
CA GLY A 18 -6.55 -14.87 -6.39
C GLY A 18 -6.31 -13.54 -7.11
N ILE A 19 -5.48 -12.66 -6.55
CA ILE A 19 -5.11 -11.36 -7.14
C ILE A 19 -3.68 -11.43 -7.66
N ALA A 20 -3.41 -10.74 -8.78
CA ALA A 20 -2.06 -10.60 -9.32
C ALA A 20 -1.10 -10.01 -8.27
N ALA A 21 0.02 -10.69 -8.06
CA ALA A 21 1.08 -10.32 -7.14
C ALA A 21 2.40 -10.13 -7.89
N VAL A 22 3.17 -9.13 -7.48
CA VAL A 22 4.56 -8.94 -7.91
C VAL A 22 5.47 -9.22 -6.72
N THR A 23 6.30 -10.25 -6.85
CA THR A 23 7.25 -10.65 -5.82
C THR A 23 8.67 -10.28 -6.25
N LEU A 24 9.28 -9.39 -5.49
CA LEU A 24 10.67 -8.94 -5.64
C LEU A 24 11.55 -9.76 -4.70
N SER A 25 12.68 -10.24 -5.19
CA SER A 25 13.71 -10.90 -4.37
C SER A 25 15.07 -10.26 -4.59
N ALA A 26 15.82 -10.03 -3.52
CA ALA A 26 17.21 -9.59 -3.57
C ALA A 26 17.96 -10.14 -2.34
N GLY A 27 19.00 -10.93 -2.57
CA GLY A 27 19.68 -11.66 -1.50
C GLY A 27 18.71 -12.54 -0.69
N GLN A 28 18.63 -12.31 0.63
CA GLN A 28 17.76 -13.06 1.54
C GLN A 28 16.41 -12.37 1.83
N THR A 29 16.09 -11.29 1.11
CA THR A 29 14.86 -10.53 1.29
C THR A 29 13.91 -10.80 0.12
N VAL A 30 12.65 -11.06 0.45
CA VAL A 30 11.56 -11.25 -0.52
C VAL A 30 10.38 -10.37 -0.12
N PHE A 31 9.85 -9.58 -1.04
CA PHE A 31 8.72 -8.70 -0.82
C PHE A 31 7.65 -8.90 -1.88
N SER A 32 6.41 -9.19 -1.47
CA SER A 32 5.28 -9.37 -2.38
C SER A 32 4.31 -8.21 -2.24
N VAL A 33 3.96 -7.58 -3.36
CA VAL A 33 2.93 -6.52 -3.45
C VAL A 33 1.76 -6.96 -4.30
N LEU A 34 0.57 -6.44 -3.99
CA LEU A 34 -0.65 -6.62 -4.78
C LEU A 34 -1.04 -5.29 -5.43
N PRO A 35 -0.66 -5.05 -6.70
CA PRO A 35 -0.96 -3.80 -7.39
C PRO A 35 -2.47 -3.48 -7.47
N GLU A 36 -3.29 -4.50 -7.69
CA GLU A 36 -4.76 -4.38 -7.81
C GLU A 36 -5.50 -4.38 -6.46
N ALA A 37 -4.77 -4.31 -5.35
CA ALA A 37 -5.32 -4.13 -4.00
C ALA A 37 -4.64 -2.94 -3.31
N GLY A 38 -4.62 -1.79 -3.99
CA GLY A 38 -4.04 -0.56 -3.45
C GLY A 38 -2.52 -0.56 -3.28
N LEU A 39 -1.79 -1.36 -4.08
CA LEU A 39 -0.33 -1.58 -3.93
C LEU A 39 0.07 -2.07 -2.53
N VAL A 40 -0.81 -2.82 -1.84
CA VAL A 40 -0.51 -3.35 -0.51
C VAL A 40 0.64 -4.35 -0.55
N GLY A 41 1.59 -4.21 0.37
CA GLY A 41 2.59 -5.23 0.65
C GLY A 41 1.97 -6.38 1.44
N ALA A 42 1.85 -7.54 0.80
CA ALA A 42 1.20 -8.73 1.37
C ALA A 42 2.15 -9.63 2.16
N SER A 43 3.45 -9.61 1.87
CA SER A 43 4.47 -10.39 2.58
C SER A 43 5.83 -9.71 2.51
N LEU A 44 6.60 -9.74 3.60
CA LEU A 44 8.00 -9.35 3.64
C LEU A 44 8.77 -10.38 4.44
N THR A 45 9.55 -11.21 3.76
CA THR A 45 10.44 -12.15 4.42
C THR A 45 11.89 -11.69 4.37
N HIS A 46 12.61 -11.91 5.46
CA HIS A 46 14.07 -11.79 5.49
C HIS A 46 14.67 -12.99 6.21
N LYS A 47 15.59 -13.71 5.55
CA LYS A 47 16.16 -14.97 6.07
C LYS A 47 15.08 -16.01 6.41
N GLY A 48 14.03 -16.06 5.58
CA GLY A 48 12.89 -16.99 5.74
C GLY A 48 11.91 -16.63 6.88
N ARG A 49 12.11 -15.53 7.61
CA ARG A 49 11.17 -15.05 8.64
C ARG A 49 10.21 -14.03 8.03
N GLU A 50 8.90 -14.23 8.20
CA GLU A 50 7.85 -13.26 7.86
C GLU A 50 7.82 -12.11 8.88
N TYR A 51 7.65 -10.89 8.37
CA TYR A 51 7.60 -9.65 9.16
C TYR A 51 6.25 -8.92 9.07
N LEU A 52 5.39 -9.29 8.13
CA LEU A 52 4.08 -8.66 7.97
C LEU A 52 2.97 -9.52 8.52
N ASN A 53 1.97 -8.86 9.09
CA ASN A 53 0.70 -9.48 9.42
C ASN A 53 -0.35 -9.09 8.37
N PHE A 54 -0.50 -9.93 7.33
CA PHE A 54 -1.51 -9.78 6.29
C PHE A 54 -2.86 -10.42 6.68
N HIS A 55 -3.33 -10.12 7.90
CA HIS A 55 -4.59 -10.63 8.43
C HIS A 55 -5.78 -10.20 7.56
N GLY A 56 -6.74 -11.12 7.39
CA GLY A 56 -7.91 -10.89 6.52
C GLY A 56 -7.60 -10.86 5.02
N GLY A 57 -6.33 -10.98 4.63
CA GLY A 57 -5.89 -11.06 3.25
C GLY A 57 -6.26 -9.85 2.41
N ALA A 58 -6.29 -10.06 1.09
CA ALA A 58 -6.56 -8.97 0.15
C ALA A 58 -7.99 -8.40 0.24
N ALA A 59 -8.96 -9.18 0.72
CA ALA A 59 -10.31 -8.70 0.97
C ALA A 59 -10.30 -7.58 2.03
N SER A 60 -9.59 -7.79 3.13
CA SER A 60 -9.47 -6.78 4.20
C SER A 60 -8.78 -5.50 3.72
N ALA A 61 -7.74 -5.63 2.88
CA ALA A 61 -7.08 -4.48 2.25
C ALA A 61 -8.04 -3.66 1.34
N ARG A 62 -8.86 -4.34 0.54
CA ARG A 62 -9.89 -3.72 -0.32
C ARG A 62 -11.03 -3.07 0.46
N GLU A 63 -11.31 -3.55 1.65
CA GLU A 63 -12.24 -2.91 2.58
C GLU A 63 -11.63 -1.68 3.29
N GLY A 64 -10.34 -1.42 3.08
CA GLY A 64 -9.63 -0.27 3.62
C GLY A 64 -9.01 -0.51 5.00
N HIS A 65 -8.88 -1.77 5.43
CA HIS A 65 -8.23 -2.10 6.70
C HIS A 65 -6.70 -1.97 6.59
N THR A 66 -6.07 -1.61 7.71
CA THR A 66 -4.61 -1.59 7.83
C THR A 66 -4.07 -3.01 8.03
N THR A 67 -3.77 -3.70 6.93
CA THR A 67 -3.16 -5.03 6.91
C THR A 67 -1.91 -5.04 6.03
N GLY A 68 -0.96 -5.93 6.32
CA GLY A 68 0.33 -5.95 5.61
C GLY A 68 1.07 -4.60 5.70
N VAL A 69 1.52 -4.08 4.55
CA VAL A 69 2.05 -2.72 4.41
C VAL A 69 1.19 -1.93 3.42
N PRO A 70 0.24 -1.12 3.88
CA PRO A 70 -0.60 -0.31 2.99
C PRO A 70 0.16 0.92 2.45
N LEU A 71 -0.12 1.32 1.21
CA LEU A 71 0.36 2.58 0.65
C LEU A 71 -0.58 3.72 1.06
N LEU A 72 -0.14 4.55 2.01
CA LEU A 72 -0.91 5.69 2.49
C LEU A 72 -0.49 6.97 1.76
N ALA A 73 -1.09 7.21 0.59
CA ALA A 73 -0.73 8.34 -0.27
C ALA A 73 -1.99 9.02 -0.86
N PRO A 74 -2.03 10.35 -0.96
CA PRO A 74 -0.93 11.29 -0.74
C PRO A 74 -0.75 11.74 0.72
N TRP A 75 -1.56 11.27 1.66
CA TRP A 75 -1.41 11.60 3.08
C TRP A 75 -1.66 10.36 3.95
N ALA A 76 -0.97 10.29 5.10
CA ALA A 76 -1.01 9.11 5.94
C ALA A 76 -2.18 9.10 6.93
N ASN A 77 -2.36 10.15 7.72
CA ASN A 77 -3.35 10.19 8.81
C ASN A 77 -4.43 11.24 8.56
N ARG A 78 -5.33 11.47 9.51
CA ARG A 78 -6.50 12.34 9.34
C ARG A 78 -6.11 13.71 8.80
N LEU A 79 -6.83 14.16 7.77
CA LEU A 79 -6.96 15.58 7.54
C LEU A 79 -7.90 16.15 8.61
N ALA A 80 -7.62 17.35 9.10
CA ALA A 80 -8.42 17.97 10.16
C ALA A 80 -9.86 18.24 9.72
N GLU A 81 -10.07 18.44 8.41
CA GLU A 81 -11.35 18.80 7.80
C GLU A 81 -11.45 18.22 6.38
N SER A 82 -12.66 18.19 5.80
CA SER A 82 -12.88 17.81 4.39
C SER A 82 -12.42 18.88 3.38
N SER A 83 -11.97 20.04 3.84
CA SER A 83 -11.43 21.08 2.95
C SER A 83 -10.12 21.63 3.51
N TYR A 84 -9.22 22.03 2.62
CA TYR A 84 -7.96 22.67 3.01
C TYR A 84 -7.44 23.57 1.89
N ARG A 85 -6.44 24.39 2.23
CA ARG A 85 -5.85 25.35 1.29
C ARG A 85 -4.35 25.11 1.15
N VAL A 86 -3.85 25.11 -0.09
CA VAL A 86 -2.43 25.05 -0.43
C VAL A 86 -2.09 26.27 -1.28
N GLY A 87 -1.40 27.24 -0.68
CA GLY A 87 -1.11 28.52 -1.34
C GLY A 87 -2.40 29.28 -1.69
N SER A 88 -2.67 29.47 -2.99
CA SER A 88 -3.91 30.10 -3.49
C SER A 88 -5.00 29.09 -3.87
N LYS A 89 -4.73 27.78 -3.80
CA LYS A 89 -5.70 26.74 -4.18
C LYS A 89 -6.48 26.25 -2.99
N SER A 90 -7.81 26.25 -3.10
CA SER A 90 -8.70 25.55 -2.17
C SER A 90 -8.99 24.15 -2.70
N VAL A 91 -8.95 23.16 -1.81
CA VAL A 91 -9.27 21.76 -2.09
C VAL A 91 -10.49 21.38 -1.26
N ASP A 92 -11.50 20.83 -1.91
CA ASP A 92 -12.71 20.28 -1.28
C ASP A 92 -12.76 18.78 -1.55
N LEU A 93 -12.89 18.00 -0.49
CA LEU A 93 -12.92 16.54 -0.48
C LEU A 93 -14.29 15.97 -0.08
N GLU A 94 -15.26 16.81 0.26
CA GLU A 94 -16.52 16.39 0.91
C GLU A 94 -17.22 15.27 0.14
N ASN A 95 -17.40 15.47 -1.17
CA ASN A 95 -18.14 14.57 -2.04
C ASN A 95 -17.26 13.55 -2.79
N LEU A 96 -15.99 13.41 -2.40
CA LEU A 96 -15.10 12.42 -3.00
C LEU A 96 -15.26 11.06 -2.32
N SER A 97 -15.19 9.99 -3.11
CA SER A 97 -15.12 8.62 -2.62
C SER A 97 -13.73 8.38 -2.00
N LEU A 98 -13.61 8.72 -0.71
CA LEU A 98 -12.41 8.58 0.10
C LEU A 98 -12.68 7.68 1.29
N HIS A 99 -11.65 6.98 1.73
CA HIS A 99 -11.68 6.33 3.03
C HIS A 99 -11.75 7.39 4.14
N ARG A 100 -12.68 7.22 5.07
CA ARG A 100 -12.95 8.14 6.17
C ARG A 100 -12.96 7.38 7.49
N ASP A 101 -12.51 8.03 8.55
CA ASP A 101 -12.56 7.46 9.89
C ASP A 101 -13.99 7.51 10.48
N ALA A 102 -14.16 7.00 11.71
CA ALA A 102 -15.44 6.99 12.41
C ALA A 102 -16.02 8.40 12.71
N ASN A 103 -15.21 9.46 12.64
CA ASN A 103 -15.65 10.85 12.79
C ASN A 103 -15.94 11.51 11.43
N GLY A 104 -15.83 10.78 10.33
CA GLY A 104 -16.03 11.29 8.98
C GLY A 104 -14.83 12.02 8.37
N LEU A 105 -13.66 12.02 9.03
CA LEU A 105 -12.48 12.73 8.52
C LEU A 105 -11.76 11.92 7.44
N PRO A 106 -11.30 12.54 6.32
CA PRO A 106 -10.49 11.85 5.32
C PRO A 106 -9.20 11.32 5.94
N ILE A 107 -8.91 10.03 5.73
CA ILE A 107 -7.75 9.35 6.31
C ILE A 107 -7.15 8.36 5.30
N HIS A 108 -5.85 8.12 5.36
CA HIS A 108 -5.16 7.07 4.58
C HIS A 108 -5.09 7.26 3.05
N GLY A 109 -5.41 8.45 2.54
CA GLY A 109 -5.18 8.79 1.14
C GLY A 109 -6.15 8.12 0.16
N LEU A 110 -5.64 7.75 -1.02
CA LEU A 110 -6.45 7.32 -2.18
C LEU A 110 -6.30 5.84 -2.54
N PHE A 111 -5.24 5.18 -2.07
CA PHE A 111 -4.88 3.81 -2.43
C PHE A 111 -5.46 2.77 -1.48
N VAL A 112 -5.73 3.14 -0.23
CA VAL A 112 -6.40 2.26 0.72
C VAL A 112 -7.85 2.02 0.28
N GLY A 113 -8.29 0.77 0.34
CA GLY A 113 -9.65 0.37 -0.06
C GLY A 113 -9.87 0.28 -1.58
N ARG A 114 -8.80 0.08 -2.36
CA ARG A 114 -8.83 -0.09 -3.82
C ARG A 114 -8.65 -1.54 -4.21
#